data_AF-A0AAI9WP54-F1
#
_entry.id   AF-A0AAI9WP54-F1
#
_cell.length_a   1.000
_cell.length_b   1.000
_cell.length_c   1.000
_cell.angle_alpha   90.00
_cell.angle_beta   90.00
_cell.angle_gamma   90.00
#
_symmetry.space_group_name_H-M   'P 1'
#
loop_
_entity.id
_entity.type
_entity.pdbx_description
1 polymer ?
#
loop_
_entity_poly.entity_id
_entity_poly.type
_entity_poly.pdbx_seq_one_letter_code
_entity_poly.pdbx_strand_id
1 'polypeptide(L)'
;MVPAATTVGGYLQSLPNDRRVAMARVCSMIRRSARGVRESMRFGLAFYELDGPIFAVKSHEKSLILYYAEKDAAAGNEERWKGLDTEHRSIEFKDLNCLPLDVVETVVRNSLKLRRARPASEMPSQSELLEVWGIREEDAAVAPPIVRIVVNHDEEGAGEAPAGEPAAK
;
A
#
# COMPACT_ATOMS: atom_id res chain seq x y z
N MET A 1 -22.62 -3.45 -7.97
CA MET A 1 -21.81 -3.54 -6.75
C MET A 1 -20.47 -4.15 -7.15
N VAL A 2 -19.44 -3.33 -7.36
CA VAL A 2 -18.12 -3.82 -7.77
C VAL A 2 -17.43 -4.35 -6.51
N PRO A 3 -16.83 -5.54 -6.50
CA PRO A 3 -16.16 -6.03 -5.30
C PRO A 3 -15.07 -5.03 -4.93
N ALA A 4 -15.15 -4.49 -3.71
CA ALA A 4 -14.01 -3.83 -3.09
C ALA A 4 -12.82 -4.78 -3.22
N ALA A 5 -11.66 -4.29 -3.68
CA ALA A 5 -10.49 -5.13 -3.84
C ALA A 5 -10.20 -5.81 -2.48
N THR A 6 -10.39 -7.12 -2.40
CA THR A 6 -10.21 -7.89 -1.17
C THR A 6 -8.75 -8.25 -0.91
N THR A 7 -7.87 -7.88 -1.84
CA THR A 7 -6.44 -8.20 -1.81
C THR A 7 -5.61 -6.99 -2.25
N VAL A 8 -4.39 -6.88 -1.71
CA VAL A 8 -3.41 -5.85 -2.11
C VAL A 8 -3.13 -5.91 -3.62
N GLY A 9 -3.14 -7.11 -4.22
CA GLY A 9 -2.99 -7.30 -5.66
C GLY A 9 -4.11 -6.65 -6.49
N GLY A 10 -5.38 -6.81 -6.09
CA GLY A 10 -6.51 -6.15 -6.75
C GLY A 10 -6.49 -4.63 -6.61
N TYR A 11 -5.99 -4.13 -5.47
CA TYR A 11 -5.80 -2.70 -5.25
C TYR A 11 -4.73 -2.13 -6.19
N LEU A 12 -3.60 -2.81 -6.31
CA LEU A 12 -2.51 -2.45 -7.22
C LEU A 12 -2.97 -2.41 -8.68
N GLN A 13 -3.83 -3.36 -9.11
CA GLN A 13 -4.37 -3.37 -10.47
C GLN A 13 -5.26 -2.17 -10.77
N SER A 14 -5.97 -1.64 -9.77
CA SER A 14 -6.80 -0.44 -9.92
C SER A 14 -6.01 0.87 -9.95
N LEU A 15 -4.73 0.84 -9.56
CA LEU A 15 -3.86 2.02 -9.56
C LEU A 15 -3.16 2.21 -10.93
N PRO A 16 -2.91 3.46 -11.35
CA PRO A 16 -2.07 3.78 -12.50
C PRO A 16 -0.63 3.32 -12.27
N ASN A 17 0.11 3.15 -13.37
CA ASN A 17 1.41 2.48 -13.38
C ASN A 17 2.41 3.07 -12.38
N ASP A 18 2.58 4.39 -12.32
CA ASP A 18 3.50 5.04 -11.37
C ASP A 18 3.19 4.69 -9.91
N ARG A 19 1.90 4.76 -9.52
CA ARG A 19 1.47 4.44 -8.16
C ARG A 19 1.62 2.96 -7.85
N ARG A 20 1.31 2.10 -8.82
CA ARG A 20 1.50 0.65 -8.70
C ARG A 20 2.96 0.31 -8.44
N VAL A 21 3.88 0.93 -9.19
CA VAL A 21 5.33 0.73 -9.03
C VAL A 21 5.80 1.20 -7.66
N ALA A 22 5.40 2.41 -7.25
CA ALA A 22 5.79 2.95 -5.95
C ALA A 22 5.27 2.10 -4.79
N MET A 23 3.99 1.73 -4.83
CA MET A 23 3.39 0.88 -3.81
C MET A 23 4.03 -0.51 -3.80
N ALA A 24 4.26 -1.13 -4.96
CA ALA A 24 4.94 -2.42 -5.04
C ALA A 24 6.36 -2.38 -4.46
N ARG A 25 7.09 -1.27 -4.64
CA ARG A 25 8.42 -1.07 -4.04
C ARG A 25 8.34 -1.00 -2.51
N VAL A 26 7.43 -0.21 -1.97
CA VAL A 26 7.20 -0.10 -0.51
C VAL A 26 6.76 -1.45 0.06
N CYS A 27 5.79 -2.11 -0.55
CA CYS A 27 5.32 -3.44 -0.14
C CYS A 27 6.45 -4.48 -0.18
N SER A 28 7.25 -4.49 -1.24
CA SER A 28 8.38 -5.42 -1.37
C SER A 28 9.45 -5.19 -0.30
N MET A 29 9.74 -3.92 0.02
CA MET A 29 10.67 -3.56 1.08
C MET A 29 10.12 -4.02 2.44
N ILE A 30 8.84 -3.73 2.76
CA ILE A 30 8.22 -4.18 4.01
C ILE A 30 8.27 -5.70 4.12
N ARG A 31 7.90 -6.45 3.08
CA ARG A 31 7.94 -7.92 3.10
C ARG A 31 9.35 -8.49 3.32
N ARG A 32 10.38 -7.81 2.82
CA ARG A 32 11.78 -8.19 3.04
C ARG A 32 12.25 -7.87 4.46
N SER A 33 11.93 -6.68 4.95
CA SER A 33 12.38 -6.16 6.24
C SER A 33 11.55 -6.68 7.42
N ALA A 34 10.30 -7.03 7.18
CA ALA A 34 9.32 -7.47 8.16
C ALA A 34 8.92 -8.93 7.89
N ARG A 35 9.79 -9.88 8.26
CA ARG A 35 9.47 -11.31 8.12
C ARG A 35 8.39 -11.72 9.12
N GLY A 36 7.31 -12.32 8.62
CA GLY A 36 6.19 -12.82 9.43
C GLY A 36 5.00 -11.88 9.56
N VAL A 37 5.02 -10.71 8.91
CA VAL A 37 3.85 -9.83 8.84
C VAL A 37 2.79 -10.41 7.91
N ARG A 38 1.53 -10.24 8.27
CA ARG A 38 0.38 -10.62 7.45
C ARG A 38 -0.16 -9.40 6.72
N GLU A 39 -0.30 -9.51 5.41
CA GLU A 39 -0.91 -8.47 4.56
C GLU A 39 -2.43 -8.65 4.55
N SER A 40 -3.17 -7.61 4.91
CA SER A 40 -4.64 -7.56 4.91
C SER A 40 -5.11 -6.32 4.15
N MET A 41 -6.23 -6.41 3.44
CA MET A 41 -6.82 -5.27 2.75
C MET A 41 -8.13 -4.91 3.45
N ARG A 42 -8.22 -3.70 3.97
CA ARG A 42 -9.43 -3.17 4.62
C ARG A 42 -9.53 -1.69 4.27
N PHE A 43 -10.75 -1.16 4.16
CA PHE A 43 -10.92 0.29 4.13
C PHE A 43 -10.20 1.02 2.97
N GLY A 44 -9.92 0.31 1.86
CA GLY A 44 -9.12 0.85 0.74
C GLY A 44 -7.63 1.05 1.07
N LEU A 45 -7.16 0.45 2.17
CA LEU A 45 -5.80 0.52 2.69
C LEU A 45 -5.18 -0.88 2.71
N ALA A 46 -3.87 -0.95 2.44
CA ALA A 46 -3.10 -2.16 2.64
C ALA A 46 -2.53 -2.18 4.07
N PHE A 47 -3.13 -2.98 4.94
CA PHE A 47 -2.69 -3.21 6.30
C PHE A 47 -1.63 -4.31 6.37
N TYR A 48 -0.72 -4.14 7.31
CA TYR A 48 0.26 -5.15 7.71
C TYR A 48 0.10 -5.41 9.19
N GLU A 49 -0.08 -6.68 9.53
CA GLU A 49 -0.36 -7.12 10.89
C GLU A 49 0.75 -8.04 11.39
N LEU A 50 1.28 -7.74 12.57
CA LEU A 50 2.17 -8.62 13.33
C LEU A 50 1.64 -8.66 14.77
N ASP A 51 0.92 -9.73 15.07
CA ASP A 51 0.21 -9.85 16.35
C ASP A 51 -0.77 -8.66 16.53
N GLY A 52 -1.43 -8.25 15.43
CA GLY A 52 -2.28 -7.05 15.29
C GLY A 52 -1.71 -6.00 14.31
N PRO A 53 -2.46 -4.93 13.97
CA PRO A 53 -2.05 -3.94 12.98
C PRO A 53 -0.79 -3.17 13.42
N ILE A 54 0.19 -3.10 12.52
CA ILE A 54 1.47 -2.41 12.76
C ILE A 54 1.80 -1.36 11.68
N PHE A 55 1.43 -1.62 10.43
CA PHE A 55 1.59 -0.65 9.33
C PHE A 55 0.32 -0.59 8.49
N ALA A 56 0.08 0.55 7.84
CA ALA A 56 -0.94 0.70 6.81
C ALA A 56 -0.44 1.57 5.67
N VAL A 57 -0.78 1.22 4.44
CA VAL A 57 -0.40 2.00 3.25
C VAL A 57 -1.68 2.52 2.58
N LYS A 58 -1.74 3.84 2.38
CA LYS A 58 -2.77 4.55 1.61
C LYS A 58 -2.16 5.09 0.33
N SER A 59 -2.83 4.86 -0.80
CA SER A 59 -2.54 5.64 -2.00
C SER A 59 -3.45 6.87 -2.07
N HIS A 60 -2.88 8.01 -2.42
CA HIS A 60 -3.58 9.26 -2.67
C HIS A 60 -3.45 9.62 -4.18
N GLU A 61 -4.09 10.70 -4.63
CA GLU A 61 -4.12 11.04 -6.08
C GLU A 61 -2.72 11.19 -6.69
N LYS A 62 -1.81 11.89 -6.00
CA LYS A 62 -0.42 12.11 -6.46
C LYS A 62 0.65 11.75 -5.43
N SER A 63 0.23 11.21 -4.29
CA SER A 63 1.12 10.89 -3.18
C SER A 63 0.81 9.49 -2.67
N LEU A 64 1.76 8.89 -1.96
CA LEU A 64 1.53 7.67 -1.21
C LEU A 64 1.82 7.96 0.27
N ILE A 65 1.07 7.36 1.19
CA ILE A 65 1.26 7.58 2.62
C ILE A 65 1.41 6.22 3.30
N LEU A 66 2.48 6.06 4.06
CA LEU A 66 2.69 4.89 4.93
C LEU A 66 2.48 5.31 6.38
N TYR A 67 1.53 4.67 7.03
CA TYR A 67 1.26 4.82 8.45
C TYR A 67 1.95 3.71 9.25
N TYR A 68 2.42 4.05 10.44
CA TYR A 68 3.04 3.12 11.38
C TYR A 68 2.41 3.26 12.78
N ALA A 69 2.37 2.16 13.52
CA ALA A 69 1.73 2.13 14.84
C ALA A 69 2.60 2.76 15.94
N GLU A 70 3.91 2.46 15.91
CA GLU A 70 4.83 2.73 17.01
C GLU A 70 5.40 4.15 16.95
N LYS A 71 5.08 5.00 17.95
CA LYS A 71 5.54 6.40 18.01
C LYS A 71 7.07 6.56 17.91
N ASP A 72 7.81 5.65 18.55
CA ASP A 72 9.27 5.70 18.63
C ASP A 72 9.96 5.15 17.39
N ALA A 73 9.21 4.55 16.46
CA ALA A 73 9.81 3.93 15.28
C ALA A 73 10.51 4.93 14.37
N ALA A 74 10.01 6.15 14.31
CA ALA A 74 10.56 7.24 13.51
C ALA A 74 11.45 8.21 14.31
N ALA A 75 11.69 7.94 15.59
CA ALA A 75 12.54 8.78 16.43
C ALA A 75 13.93 8.96 15.77
N GLY A 76 14.32 10.22 15.55
CA GLY A 76 15.60 10.57 14.92
C GLY A 76 15.64 10.52 13.38
N ASN A 77 14.51 10.22 12.71
CA ASN A 77 14.41 10.27 11.25
C ASN A 77 13.70 11.52 10.71
N GLU A 78 13.19 12.38 11.60
CA GLU A 78 12.46 13.62 11.27
C GLU A 78 13.27 14.56 10.37
N GLU A 79 14.58 14.68 10.64
CA GLU A 79 15.47 15.49 9.82
C GLU A 79 15.90 14.81 8.52
N ARG A 80 15.78 13.47 8.42
CA ARG A 80 16.17 12.71 7.22
C ARG A 80 15.14 12.79 6.10
N TRP A 81 13.86 12.99 6.42
CA TRP A 81 12.80 13.10 5.42
C TRP A 81 11.73 14.12 5.78
N LYS A 82 11.55 15.13 4.93
CA LYS A 82 10.57 16.22 5.15
C LYS A 82 9.10 15.79 5.08
N GLY A 83 8.81 14.60 4.56
CA GLY A 83 7.45 14.04 4.52
C GLY A 83 7.14 13.12 5.69
N LEU A 84 8.02 13.01 6.69
CA LEU A 84 7.77 12.23 7.89
C LEU A 84 6.98 13.08 8.88
N ASP A 85 5.81 12.58 9.26
CA ASP A 85 4.91 13.19 10.22
C ASP A 85 4.85 12.31 11.48
N THR A 86 5.46 12.81 12.57
CA THR A 86 5.53 12.09 13.84
C THR A 86 4.25 12.20 14.67
N GLU A 87 3.42 13.20 14.40
CA GLU A 87 2.14 13.44 15.06
C GLU A 87 1.10 12.39 14.64
N HIS A 88 0.88 12.24 13.33
CA HIS A 88 -0.01 11.25 12.73
C HIS A 88 0.66 9.91 12.46
N ARG A 89 1.93 9.76 12.81
CA ARG A 89 2.74 8.55 12.60
C ARG A 89 2.68 8.08 11.15
N SER A 90 2.94 9.00 10.23
CA SER A 90 2.80 8.78 8.80
C SER A 90 4.02 9.27 8.01
N ILE A 91 4.27 8.66 6.86
CA ILE A 91 5.32 9.03 5.93
C ILE A 91 4.66 9.31 4.60
N GLU A 92 4.60 10.57 4.23
CA GLU A 92 4.11 11.01 2.93
C GLU A 92 5.24 10.98 1.89
N PHE A 93 4.94 10.30 0.79
CA PHE A 93 5.73 10.24 -0.43
C PHE A 93 5.06 11.12 -1.48
N LYS A 94 5.46 12.39 -1.54
CA LYS A 94 5.01 13.33 -2.59
C LYS A 94 5.56 12.97 -3.97
N ASP A 95 6.76 12.41 -4.00
CA ASP A 95 7.42 11.96 -5.23
C ASP A 95 7.47 10.43 -5.28
N LEU A 96 6.76 9.85 -6.25
CA LEU A 96 6.65 8.40 -6.41
C LEU A 96 7.92 7.77 -7.01
N ASN A 97 8.77 8.59 -7.66
CA ASN A 97 10.05 8.15 -8.20
C ASN A 97 11.15 8.15 -7.13
N CYS A 98 11.04 9.05 -6.16
CA CYS A 98 12.00 9.25 -5.08
C CYS A 98 11.45 8.76 -3.73
N LEU A 99 11.43 7.44 -3.53
CA LEU A 99 11.00 6.83 -2.28
C LEU A 99 12.18 6.73 -1.30
N PRO A 100 12.07 7.26 -0.06
CA PRO A 100 13.09 7.18 0.98
C PRO A 100 13.11 5.78 1.62
N LEU A 101 13.39 4.74 0.83
CA LEU A 101 13.36 3.35 1.28
C LEU A 101 14.27 3.09 2.48
N ASP A 102 15.36 3.85 2.63
CA ASP A 102 16.26 3.80 3.80
C ASP A 102 15.56 4.21 5.10
N VAL A 103 14.80 5.33 5.07
CA VAL A 103 14.01 5.81 6.21
C VAL A 103 12.89 4.83 6.50
N VAL A 104 12.17 4.38 5.47
CA VAL A 104 11.08 3.41 5.65
C VAL A 104 11.60 2.09 6.22
N GLU A 105 12.73 1.59 5.75
CA GLU A 105 13.35 0.37 6.29
C GLU A 105 13.72 0.56 7.77
N THR A 106 14.30 1.71 8.13
CA THR A 106 14.67 2.04 9.50
C THR A 106 13.44 2.06 10.40
N VAL A 107 12.38 2.76 9.98
CA VAL A 107 11.10 2.84 10.70
C VAL A 107 10.49 1.45 10.86
N VAL A 108 10.41 0.66 9.79
CA VAL A 108 9.85 -0.69 9.84
C VAL A 108 10.63 -1.59 10.80
N ARG A 109 11.97 -1.60 10.72
CA ARG A 109 12.81 -2.38 11.63
C ARG A 109 12.64 -1.96 13.08
N ASN A 110 12.55 -0.66 13.35
CA ASN A 110 12.34 -0.14 14.70
C ASN A 110 10.95 -0.47 15.24
N SER A 111 9.89 -0.28 14.43
CA SER A 111 8.52 -0.69 14.80
C SER A 111 8.46 -2.17 15.17
N LEU A 112 9.11 -3.04 14.40
CA LEU A 112 9.13 -4.48 14.68
C LEU A 112 9.88 -4.82 15.97
N LYS A 113 10.99 -4.13 16.25
CA LYS A 113 11.73 -4.31 17.50
C LYS A 113 10.88 -3.92 18.70
N LEU A 114 10.22 -2.76 18.63
CA LEU A 114 9.31 -2.27 19.66
C LEU A 114 8.12 -3.23 19.85
N ARG A 115 7.50 -3.66 18.74
CA ARG A 115 6.39 -4.62 18.75
C ARG A 115 6.75 -5.95 19.40
N ARG A 116 7.96 -6.47 19.12
CA ARG A 116 8.43 -7.74 19.69
C ARG A 116 8.87 -7.62 21.15
N ALA A 117 9.27 -6.42 21.58
CA ALA A 117 9.61 -6.14 22.97
C ALA A 117 8.36 -5.91 23.84
N ARG A 118 7.23 -5.53 23.24
CA ARG A 118 5.97 -5.27 23.94
C ARG A 118 5.15 -6.55 24.13
N PRO A 119 4.51 -6.76 25.30
CA PRO A 119 3.58 -7.86 25.48
C PRO A 119 2.31 -7.66 24.64
N ALA A 120 1.73 -8.74 24.12
CA ALA A 120 0.51 -8.73 23.30
C ALA A 120 -0.70 -8.08 24.01
N SER A 121 -0.68 -7.96 25.35
CA SER A 121 -1.74 -7.30 26.13
C SER A 121 -1.73 -5.76 26.02
N GLU A 122 -0.62 -5.14 25.62
CA GLU A 122 -0.52 -3.70 25.42
C GLU A 122 -0.59 -3.31 23.94
N MET A 123 -1.16 -4.18 23.10
CA MET A 123 -1.21 -3.94 21.68
C MET A 123 -2.22 -2.83 21.35
N PRO A 124 -1.83 -1.76 20.64
CA PRO A 124 -2.80 -0.76 20.19
C PRO A 124 -3.82 -1.43 19.28
N SER A 125 -5.10 -1.19 19.58
CA SER A 125 -6.21 -1.70 18.78
C SER A 125 -6.31 -0.95 17.45
N GLN A 126 -6.92 -1.58 16.45
CA GLN A 126 -7.07 -0.97 15.11
C GLN A 126 -7.74 0.40 15.18
N SER A 127 -8.77 0.57 16.01
CA SER A 127 -9.50 1.83 16.18
C SER A 127 -8.61 2.95 16.73
N GLU A 128 -7.79 2.66 17.74
CA GLU A 128 -6.85 3.65 18.28
C GLU A 128 -5.81 4.08 17.24
N LEU A 129 -5.34 3.14 16.41
CA LEU A 129 -4.43 3.47 15.32
C LEU A 129 -5.10 4.35 14.26
N LEU A 130 -6.35 4.08 13.91
CA LEU A 130 -7.10 4.90 12.97
C LEU A 130 -7.29 6.33 13.50
N GLU A 131 -7.58 6.48 14.80
CA GLU A 131 -7.67 7.80 15.45
C GLU A 131 -6.33 8.55 15.39
N VAL A 132 -5.23 7.88 15.72
CA VAL A 132 -3.87 8.46 15.66
C VAL A 132 -3.52 8.85 14.22
N TRP A 133 -3.82 8.00 13.26
CA TRP A 133 -3.55 8.25 11.84
C TRP A 133 -4.48 9.30 11.23
N GLY A 134 -5.47 9.79 11.99
CA GLY A 134 -6.45 10.76 11.51
C GLY A 134 -7.36 10.22 10.41
N ILE A 135 -7.51 8.89 10.31
CA ILE A 135 -8.33 8.24 9.28
C ILE A 135 -9.73 8.00 9.86
N ARG A 136 -10.71 8.78 9.39
CA ARG A 136 -12.13 8.54 9.70
C ARG A 136 -12.61 7.27 8.97
N GLU A 137 -13.31 6.38 9.67
CA GLU A 137 -13.88 5.13 9.13
C GLU A 137 -14.76 5.35 7.88
N GLU A 138 -15.31 6.56 7.70
CA GLU A 138 -16.15 6.96 6.55
C GLU A 138 -15.34 7.22 5.26
N ASP A 139 -14.11 7.75 5.34
CA ASP A 139 -13.25 8.06 4.17
C ASP A 139 -12.66 6.78 3.54
N ALA A 140 -12.61 5.74 4.36
CA ALA A 140 -12.20 4.39 4.05
C ALA A 140 -13.25 3.56 3.27
N ALA A 141 -14.52 4.00 3.28
CA ALA A 141 -15.62 3.37 2.56
C ALA A 141 -15.81 3.94 1.14
N VAL A 142 -15.25 5.13 0.87
CA VAL A 142 -15.28 5.72 -0.47
C VAL A 142 -14.13 5.11 -1.28
N ALA A 143 -14.44 4.01 -1.96
CA ALA A 143 -13.59 3.50 -3.03
C ALA A 143 -13.14 4.69 -3.90
N PRO A 144 -11.84 4.89 -4.16
CA PRO A 144 -11.41 5.98 -5.01
C PRO A 144 -12.15 5.85 -6.34
N PRO A 145 -12.73 6.94 -6.89
CA PRO A 145 -13.45 6.86 -8.15
C PRO A 145 -12.49 6.30 -9.19
N ILE A 146 -12.82 5.12 -9.72
CA ILE A 146 -12.06 4.49 -10.80
C ILE A 146 -12.28 5.37 -12.03
N VAL A 147 -11.40 6.34 -12.23
CA VAL A 147 -11.32 7.05 -13.51
C VAL A 147 -10.66 6.08 -14.48
N ARG A 148 -11.47 5.26 -15.16
CA ARG A 148 -11.05 4.51 -16.34
C ARG A 148 -10.63 5.52 -17.39
N ILE A 149 -9.33 5.79 -17.50
CA ILE A 149 -8.79 6.37 -18.72
C ILE A 149 -8.86 5.25 -19.76
N VAL A 150 -9.81 5.36 -20.68
CA VAL A 150 -9.91 4.48 -21.85
C VAL A 150 -8.67 4.76 -22.69
N VAL A 151 -7.64 3.92 -22.56
CA VAL A 151 -6.65 3.79 -23.63
C VAL A 151 -7.36 3.03 -24.73
N ASN A 152 -7.77 3.74 -25.78
CA ASN A 152 -8.02 3.13 -27.07
C ASN A 152 -6.68 2.50 -27.50
N HIS A 153 -6.55 1.20 -27.29
CA HIS A 153 -5.55 0.42 -28.00
C HIS A 153 -6.11 0.21 -29.41
N ASP A 154 -5.64 1.03 -30.35
CA ASP A 154 -5.83 0.78 -31.77
C ASP A 154 -5.00 -0.46 -32.10
N GLU A 155 -5.66 -1.61 -32.07
CA GLU A 155 -5.10 -2.91 -32.41
C GLU A 155 -5.64 -3.29 -33.79
N GLU A 156 -5.00 -2.81 -34.86
CA GLU A 156 -5.15 -3.42 -36.19
C GLU A 156 -3.76 -3.66 -36.79
N GLY A 157 -3.25 -4.86 -36.51
CA GLY A 157 -1.90 -5.28 -36.89
C GLY A 157 -1.83 -6.78 -37.12
N ALA A 158 -2.43 -7.20 -38.23
CA ALA A 158 -2.04 -8.34 -39.07
C ALA A 158 -2.05 -9.77 -38.48
N GLY A 159 -2.83 -10.65 -39.13
CA GLY A 159 -2.53 -12.09 -39.08
C GLY A 159 -3.66 -13.06 -39.41
N GLU A 160 -4.50 -12.82 -40.43
CA GLU A 160 -5.43 -13.85 -40.91
C GLU A 160 -4.88 -14.56 -42.15
N ALA A 161 -4.42 -15.78 -41.93
CA ALA A 161 -4.41 -16.83 -42.95
C ALA A 161 -4.77 -18.16 -42.28
N PRO A 162 -5.92 -18.77 -42.65
CA PRO A 162 -6.06 -20.21 -42.54
C PRO A 162 -6.08 -20.86 -43.92
N ALA A 163 -5.03 -21.62 -44.21
CA ALA A 163 -5.03 -22.66 -45.23
C ALA A 163 -6.00 -23.80 -44.80
N GLY A 164 -6.66 -24.40 -45.79
CA GLY A 164 -7.90 -25.16 -45.63
C GLY A 164 -7.77 -26.62 -45.18
N GLU A 165 -8.90 -27.32 -45.19
CA GLU A 165 -9.05 -28.67 -45.74
C GLU A 165 -10.54 -29.05 -45.97
N PRO A 166 -10.82 -30.08 -46.80
CA PRO A 166 -12.04 -30.21 -47.60
C PRO A 166 -13.05 -31.20 -47.03
N ALA A 167 -14.31 -31.13 -47.49
CA ALA A 167 -15.22 -32.28 -47.44
C ALA A 167 -16.22 -32.25 -48.59
N ALA A 168 -16.31 -33.40 -49.25
CA ALA A 168 -16.98 -33.70 -50.49
C ALA A 168 -18.51 -33.64 -50.46
N LYS A 169 -19.10 -33.35 -51.62
CA LYS A 169 -20.27 -34.08 -52.14
C LYS A 169 -20.43 -33.89 -53.64
#